data_AF-A0A0C9YP43-F1
#
_entry.id   AF-A0A0C9YP43-F1
#
_cell.length_a   1.000
_cell.length_b   1.000
_cell.length_c   1.000
_cell.angle_alpha   90.00
_cell.angle_beta   90.00
_cell.angle_gamma   90.00
#
_symmetry.space_group_name_H-M   'P 1'
#
loop_
_entity.id
_entity.type
_entity.pdbx_description
1 polymer ?
#
loop_
_entity_poly.entity_id
_entity_poly.type
_entity_poly.pdbx_seq_one_letter_code
_entity_poly.pdbx_strand_id
1 'polypeptide(L)' 'MDSLQWEKGFIRISQLSPDFVKLSDLQEWLRIDVGTAILIMQYAKEDLEVVKSGRWILPRHT' A
#
# COMPACT_ATOMS: atom_id res chain seq x y z
N MET A 1 18.52 -6.29 21.97
CA MET A 1 17.35 -6.68 21.17
C MET A 1 16.95 -5.45 20.39
N ASP A 2 17.30 -5.49 19.11
CA ASP A 2 17.24 -4.40 18.16
C ASP A 2 15.82 -3.86 18.01
N SER A 3 15.67 -2.57 18.30
CA SER A 3 14.45 -1.80 18.07
C SER A 3 14.21 -1.76 16.57
N LEU A 4 13.40 -2.70 16.06
CA LEU A 4 12.91 -2.70 14.68
C LEU A 4 12.22 -1.35 14.42
N GLN A 5 12.92 -0.50 13.66
CA GLN A 5 12.48 0.80 13.18
C GLN A 5 11.18 0.64 12.40
N TRP A 6 10.04 0.97 13.03
CA TRP A 6 8.76 1.25 12.35
C TRP A 6 8.83 2.62 11.66
N GLU A 7 9.86 2.87 10.86
CA GLU A 7 10.02 4.14 10.15
C GLU A 7 9.14 4.15 8.87
N LYS A 8 7.81 4.29 9.07
CA LYS A 8 6.71 4.28 8.07
C LYS A 8 5.98 2.93 7.95
N GLY A 9 5.46 2.40 9.06
CA GLY A 9 4.60 1.21 9.05
C GLY A 9 3.27 1.47 8.34
N PHE A 10 3.20 1.19 7.04
CA PHE A 10 1.91 1.06 6.35
C PHE A 10 1.22 -0.22 6.84
N ILE A 11 0.02 -0.06 7.39
CA ILE A 11 -0.79 -1.16 7.93
C ILE A 11 -1.67 -1.76 6.82
N ARG A 12 -1.99 -0.97 5.78
CA ARG A 12 -2.86 -1.36 4.67
C ARG A 12 -2.30 -0.92 3.32
N ILE A 13 -2.54 -1.75 2.31
CA ILE A 13 -2.13 -1.46 0.93
C ILE A 13 -2.81 -0.19 0.41
N SER A 14 -4.05 0.08 0.80
CA SER A 14 -4.76 1.34 0.50
C SER A 14 -4.05 2.63 0.94
N GLN A 15 -3.10 2.56 1.88
CA GLN A 15 -2.28 3.71 2.26
C GLN A 15 -1.14 3.99 1.26
N LEU A 16 -0.91 3.09 0.31
CA LEU A 16 -0.01 3.29 -0.83
C LEU A 16 -0.75 3.89 -2.04
N SER A 17 -2.01 4.29 -1.88
CA SER A 17 -2.75 4.94 -2.96
C SER A 17 -2.07 6.27 -3.34
N PRO A 18 -2.27 6.75 -4.59
CA PRO A 18 -1.69 8.01 -5.03
C PRO A 18 -2.19 9.24 -4.25
N ASP A 19 -3.22 9.10 -3.42
CA ASP A 19 -3.70 10.14 -2.50
C ASP A 19 -2.74 10.37 -1.32
N PHE A 20 -1.91 9.37 -0.98
CA PHE A 20 -1.04 9.39 0.20
C PHE A 20 0.45 9.25 -0.12
N VAL A 21 0.81 8.57 -1.20
CA VAL A 21 2.20 8.27 -1.57
C VAL A 21 2.45 8.72 -3.01
N LYS A 22 3.60 9.37 -3.25
CA LYS A 22 4.02 9.69 -4.62
C LYS A 22 4.65 8.47 -5.27
N LEU A 23 4.45 8.34 -6.58
CA LEU A 23 4.99 7.22 -7.37
C LEU A 23 6.53 7.16 -7.30
N SER A 24 7.21 8.32 -7.27
CA SER A 24 8.66 8.40 -7.08
C SER A 24 9.10 7.79 -5.76
N ASP A 25 8.36 8.09 -4.69
CA ASP A 25 8.72 7.68 -3.34
C ASP A 25 8.53 6.16 -3.20
N LEU A 26 7.46 5.62 -3.78
CA LEU A 26 7.22 4.18 -3.80
C LEU A 26 8.29 3.41 -4.60
N GLN A 27 8.72 3.96 -5.74
CA GLN A 27 9.82 3.39 -6.52
C GLN A 27 11.12 3.38 -5.71
N GLU A 28 11.43 4.46 -5.00
CA GLU A 28 12.64 4.56 -4.18
C GLU A 28 12.60 3.60 -3.00
N TRP A 29 11.47 3.52 -2.28
CA TRP A 29 11.33 2.68 -1.09
C TRP A 29 11.40 1.19 -1.42
N LEU A 30 10.80 0.78 -2.54
CA LEU A 30 10.74 -0.63 -2.95
C LEU A 30 11.83 -1.01 -3.95
N ARG A 31 12.58 -0.04 -4.49
CA ARG A 31 13.59 -0.21 -5.55
C ARG A 31 13.04 -0.99 -6.75
N ILE A 32 11.86 -0.60 -7.21
CA ILE A 32 11.13 -1.24 -8.32
C ILE A 32 10.97 -0.31 -9.50
N ASP A 33 10.74 -0.89 -10.68
CA ASP A 33 10.42 -0.15 -11.90
C ASP A 33 9.07 0.58 -11.79
N VAL A 34 8.96 1.66 -12.56
CA VAL A 34 7.76 2.51 -12.63
C VAL A 34 6.48 1.73 -12.92
N GLY A 35 6.54 0.72 -13.80
CA GLY A 35 5.38 -0.11 -14.15
C GLY A 35 4.85 -0.90 -12.96
N THR A 36 5.77 -1.52 -12.19
CA THR A 36 5.43 -2.26 -10.98
C THR A 36 4.88 -1.33 -9.89
N ALA A 37 5.47 -0.14 -9.73
CA ALA A 37 4.99 0.84 -8.77
C ALA A 37 3.57 1.34 -9.11
N ILE A 38 3.26 1.57 -10.40
CA ILE A 38 1.92 1.92 -10.86
C ILE A 38 0.91 0.83 -10.51
N LEU A 39 1.24 -0.44 -10.76
CA LEU A 39 0.35 -1.57 -10.45
C LEU A 39 0.02 -1.65 -8.95
N ILE A 40 1.02 -1.45 -8.08
CA ILE A 40 0.80 -1.42 -6.63
C ILE A 40 -0.14 -0.28 -6.23
N MET A 41 0.05 0.91 -6.79
CA MET A 41 -0.81 2.08 -6.51
C MET A 41 -2.25 1.90 -7.02
N GLN A 42 -2.43 1.25 -8.17
CA GLN A 42 -3.75 0.91 -8.69
C GLN A 42 -4.46 -0.07 -7.76
N TYR A 43 -3.76 -1.12 -7.34
CA TYR A 43 -4.31 -2.09 -6.39
C TYR A 43 -4.66 -1.45 -5.04
N ALA A 44 -3.81 -0.55 -4.54
CA ALA A 44 -4.08 0.24 -3.34
C ALA A 44 -5.35 1.08 -3.46
N LYS A 45 -5.57 1.71 -4.62
CA LYS A 45 -6.78 2.49 -4.88
C LYS A 45 -8.02 1.60 -4.92
N GLU A 46 -7.96 0.46 -5.59
CA GLU A 46 -9.07 -0.50 -5.63
C GLU A 46 -9.42 -1.03 -4.24
N ASP A 47 -8.41 -1.38 -3.43
CA ASP A 47 -8.58 -1.78 -2.03
C ASP A 47 -9.27 -0.68 -1.20
N LEU A 48 -8.88 0.58 -1.41
CA LEU A 48 -9.49 1.72 -0.72
C LEU A 48 -10.98 1.87 -1.09
N GLU A 49 -11.33 1.72 -2.35
CA GLU A 49 -12.72 1.82 -2.81
C GLU A 49 -13.57 0.64 -2.29
N VAL A 50 -12.99 -0.56 -2.19
CA VAL A 50 -13.64 -1.73 -1.57
C VAL A 50 -13.93 -1.45 -0.08
N VAL A 51 -12.97 -0.92 0.66
CA VAL A 51 -13.16 -0.52 2.07
C VAL A 51 -14.22 0.56 2.21
N LYS A 52 -14.19 1.61 1.39
CA LYS A 52 -15.19 2.69 1.39
C LYS A 52 -16.60 2.17 1.08
N SER A 53 -16.73 1.13 0.25
CA SER A 53 -18.01 0.51 -0.06
C SER A 53 -18.63 -0.31 1.09
N GLY A 54 -17.96 -0.36 2.26
CA GLY A 54 -18.41 -1.12 3.42
C GLY A 54 -18.18 -2.64 3.29
N ARG A 55 -17.59 -3.09 2.18
CA ARG A 55 -17.21 -4.50 1.95
C ARG A 55 -15.82 -4.74 2.51
N TRP A 56 -15.74 -4.90 3.81
CA TRP A 56 -14.52 -5.34 4.49
C TRP A 56 -14.23 -6.80 4.14
N ILE A 57 -13.46 -7.03 3.08
CA ILE A 57 -12.89 -8.36 2.80
C ILE A 57 -11.71 -8.54 3.75
N LEU A 58 -11.97 -9.00 4.97
CA LEU A 58 -10.90 -9.46 5.85
C LEU A 58 -10.28 -10.73 5.25
N PRO A 59 -8.95 -10.87 5.21
CA PRO A 59 -8.33 -12.14 4.86
C PRO A 59 -8.87 -13.19 5.83
N ARG A 60 -9.50 -14.25 5.31
CA ARG A 60 -9.87 -15.39 6.15
C ARG A 60 -8.57 -15.99 6.66
N HIS A 61 -8.38 -15.96 7.98
CA HIS A 61 -7.42 -16.83 8.63
C HIS A 61 -7.92 -18.27 8.44
N THR A 62 -7.37 -18.97 7.46
CA THR A 62 -7.38 -20.45 7.39
C THR A 62 -6.09 -20.97 7.96
#